data_AF-A0AAV3ZSK9-F1
#
_entry.id   AF-A0AAV3ZSK9-F1
#
_cell.length_a   1.000
_cell.length_b   1.000
_cell.length_c   1.000
_cell.angle_alpha   90.00
_cell.angle_beta   90.00
_cell.angle_gamma   90.00
#
_symmetry.space_group_name_H-M   'P 1'
#
loop_
_entity.id
_entity.type
_entity.pdbx_description
1 polymer ?
#
loop_
_entity_poly.entity_id
_entity_poly.type
_entity_poly.pdbx_seq_one_letter_code
_entity_poly.pdbx_strand_id
1 'polypeptide(L)'
;MNVDGNDEEYDDNDDDDDDDDDDDDDDDDDDDDDDDREKAEEEEYEKLLRIYDRSVSLCYWDTTVEPDVMDWSAVWTPELFGNPRGEVTTGFARGWITPLRTLIRDGASQGRPMTDEDVGNILSKNRLGEISMPAAAVDANLELMHNYVHTYVGGIMGQVETAAYDPIFWFHHAYVDCLYERFRERQKARGINPMRDWPAEHGDSTHAPFAPMRLGSLRNIDGAQDFFSEEIVRCEPMPICSHDSECGQYMRCDSSRQKCISDTLRDPGLADGTWSSVNNLLGSIWRGRLSSVNDPLTRASFGFGNVFQQPEMFGFSGK
;
A
#
# COMPACT_ATOMS: atom_id res chain seq x y z
N MET A 1 -88.94 -8.69 1.59
CA MET A 1 -88.12 -9.83 2.04
C MET A 1 -86.74 -9.27 2.32
N ASN A 2 -86.36 -9.26 3.61
CA ASN A 2 -85.06 -9.03 4.29
C ASN A 2 -84.21 -7.83 3.79
N VAL A 3 -84.01 -6.70 4.47
CA VAL A 3 -83.65 -6.33 5.87
C VAL A 3 -82.15 -6.46 6.18
N ASP A 4 -81.62 -5.34 6.71
CA ASP A 4 -80.32 -5.04 7.36
C ASP A 4 -79.14 -4.63 6.44
N GLY A 5 -78.42 -3.51 6.64
CA GLY A 5 -78.39 -2.53 7.72
C GLY A 5 -76.96 -2.35 8.27
N ASN A 6 -76.55 -1.07 8.42
CA ASN A 6 -75.43 -0.53 9.22
C ASN A 6 -74.00 -0.76 8.69
N ASP A 7 -73.01 0.12 8.83
CA ASP A 7 -72.75 1.47 9.37
C ASP A 7 -71.31 1.77 8.84
N GLU A 8 -70.74 2.97 8.66
CA GLU A 8 -70.70 4.18 9.48
C GLU A 8 -70.03 5.30 8.65
N GLU A 9 -70.28 6.54 9.04
CA GLU A 9 -70.09 7.81 8.34
C GLU A 9 -69.05 8.68 9.09
N TYR A 10 -68.51 9.72 8.42
CA TYR A 10 -67.91 10.96 8.98
C TYR A 10 -66.47 10.93 9.52
N ASP A 11 -65.64 11.97 9.38
CA ASP A 11 -65.70 13.26 8.67
C ASP A 11 -64.29 13.86 8.60
N ASP A 12 -64.13 14.83 7.70
CA ASP A 12 -62.96 15.66 7.43
C ASP A 12 -62.37 16.41 8.64
N ASN A 13 -61.07 16.74 8.57
CA ASN A 13 -60.62 18.14 8.59
C ASN A 13 -59.13 18.27 8.24
N ASP A 14 -58.89 19.31 7.45
CA ASP A 14 -57.64 19.90 6.98
C ASP A 14 -56.66 20.27 8.11
N ASP A 15 -55.37 20.35 7.78
CA ASP A 15 -54.55 21.57 7.91
C ASP A 15 -53.05 21.25 7.66
N ASP A 16 -52.53 21.88 6.61
CA ASP A 16 -51.28 22.65 6.55
C ASP A 16 -49.87 22.01 6.65
N ASP A 17 -49.12 22.31 5.58
CA ASP A 17 -47.75 22.83 5.53
C ASP A 17 -46.52 21.90 5.46
N ASP A 18 -45.81 22.10 4.34
CA ASP A 18 -44.36 22.28 4.17
C ASP A 18 -43.41 21.06 4.09
N ASP A 19 -42.69 21.03 2.95
CA ASP A 19 -41.25 20.78 2.80
C ASP A 19 -40.72 19.37 3.15
N ASP A 20 -39.88 18.65 2.40
CA ASP A 20 -38.93 18.96 1.33
C ASP A 20 -38.67 17.66 0.53
N ASP A 21 -38.09 17.83 -0.65
CA ASP A 21 -37.61 16.78 -1.56
C ASP A 21 -36.60 15.82 -0.90
N ASP A 22 -36.90 14.52 -0.88
CA ASP A 22 -35.91 13.44 -0.68
C ASP A 22 -35.51 12.90 -2.08
N ASP A 23 -34.64 13.66 -2.77
CA ASP A 23 -33.74 13.14 -3.81
C ASP A 23 -32.34 13.10 -3.17
N ASP A 24 -31.93 11.98 -2.58
CA ASP A 24 -30.56 11.76 -2.11
C ASP A 24 -29.99 10.50 -2.78
N ASP A 25 -29.18 10.76 -3.83
CA ASP A 25 -27.85 10.19 -4.10
C ASP A 25 -27.65 8.65 -4.05
N ASP A 26 -27.84 8.01 -5.21
CA ASP A 26 -27.35 6.66 -5.54
C ASP A 26 -26.19 6.76 -6.58
N ASP A 27 -25.08 7.44 -6.27
CA ASP A 27 -23.93 7.59 -7.20
C ASP A 27 -22.54 7.43 -6.50
N ASP A 28 -22.33 6.40 -5.66
CA ASP A 28 -21.03 6.13 -4.98
C ASP A 28 -20.43 4.73 -5.24
N ASP A 29 -20.90 3.96 -6.25
CA ASP A 29 -20.44 2.57 -6.48
C ASP A 29 -19.37 2.40 -7.61
N ASP A 30 -18.82 3.49 -8.17
CA ASP A 30 -17.88 3.42 -9.31
C ASP A 30 -16.37 3.53 -8.93
N ASP A 31 -16.03 3.65 -7.64
CA ASP A 31 -14.66 3.98 -7.18
C ASP A 31 -13.69 2.77 -7.02
N ASP A 32 -14.19 1.53 -7.07
CA ASP A 32 -13.37 0.31 -6.86
C ASP A 32 -12.64 -0.19 -8.13
N ASP A 33 -12.84 0.49 -9.27
CA ASP A 33 -12.54 -0.02 -10.61
C ASP A 33 -11.03 0.06 -11.02
N ASP A 34 -10.19 0.63 -10.15
CA ASP A 34 -8.77 0.90 -10.40
C ASP A 34 -7.78 0.00 -9.62
N ASP A 35 -8.18 -0.62 -8.50
CA ASP A 35 -7.28 -1.42 -7.64
C ASP A 35 -6.68 -2.64 -8.37
N ASP A 36 -7.43 -3.27 -9.28
CA ASP A 36 -6.99 -4.45 -10.04
C ASP A 36 -5.81 -4.19 -11.01
N ARG A 37 -5.47 -2.92 -11.28
CA ARG A 37 -4.44 -2.52 -12.25
C ARG A 37 -3.07 -2.32 -11.62
N GLU A 38 -3.01 -2.08 -10.33
CA GLU A 38 -1.87 -1.43 -9.69
C GLU A 38 -0.63 -2.33 -9.61
N LYS A 39 -0.82 -3.62 -9.28
CA LYS A 39 0.27 -4.62 -9.26
C LYS A 39 1.06 -4.63 -10.56
N ALA A 40 0.35 -4.59 -11.68
CA ALA A 40 0.95 -4.72 -12.99
C ALA A 40 1.62 -3.40 -13.44
N GLU A 41 1.06 -2.25 -13.06
CA GLU A 41 1.67 -0.94 -13.28
C GLU A 41 2.93 -0.73 -12.43
N GLU A 42 2.96 -1.24 -11.20
CA GLU A 42 4.15 -1.22 -10.34
C GLU A 42 5.33 -1.98 -10.98
N GLU A 43 5.04 -3.13 -11.57
CA GLU A 43 6.06 -3.88 -12.31
C GLU A 43 6.56 -3.12 -13.55
N GLU A 44 5.67 -2.44 -14.28
CA GLU A 44 6.09 -1.56 -15.37
C GLU A 44 6.95 -0.41 -14.86
N TYR A 45 6.62 0.16 -13.70
CA TYR A 45 7.41 1.19 -13.05
C TYR A 45 8.83 0.70 -12.72
N GLU A 46 8.98 -0.46 -12.08
CA GLU A 46 10.31 -1.05 -11.82
C GLU A 46 11.05 -1.35 -13.14
N LYS A 47 10.38 -1.92 -14.14
CA LYS A 47 10.98 -2.18 -15.47
C LYS A 47 11.47 -0.89 -16.10
N LEU A 48 10.71 0.21 -16.01
CA LEU A 48 11.10 1.53 -16.51
C LEU A 48 12.29 2.09 -15.74
N LEU A 49 12.35 1.95 -14.41
CA LEU A 49 13.54 2.31 -13.62
C LEU A 49 14.77 1.48 -14.05
N ARG A 50 14.58 0.19 -14.33
CA ARG A 50 15.64 -0.72 -14.79
C ARG A 50 16.17 -0.43 -16.19
N ILE A 51 15.42 0.30 -17.02
CA ILE A 51 15.96 0.83 -18.30
C ILE A 51 17.11 1.80 -18.02
N TYR A 52 17.02 2.59 -16.95
CA TYR A 52 18.06 3.52 -16.53
C TYR A 52 19.13 2.85 -15.66
N ASP A 53 18.74 2.02 -14.69
CA ASP A 53 19.64 1.26 -13.84
C ASP A 53 19.09 -0.15 -13.57
N ARG A 54 19.68 -1.13 -14.26
CA ARG A 54 19.28 -2.55 -14.19
C ARG A 54 19.40 -3.17 -12.80
N SER A 55 20.11 -2.53 -11.87
CA SER A 55 20.26 -3.02 -10.49
C SER A 55 19.23 -2.47 -9.51
N VAL A 56 18.39 -1.55 -9.94
CA VAL A 56 17.30 -1.04 -9.12
C VAL A 56 16.26 -2.13 -8.91
N SER A 57 15.83 -2.25 -7.66
CA SER A 57 14.59 -2.90 -7.29
C SER A 57 13.73 -1.88 -6.59
N LEU A 58 12.42 -2.01 -6.76
CA LEU A 58 11.49 -1.26 -5.95
C LEU A 58 11.53 -1.83 -4.53
N CYS A 59 11.56 -0.92 -3.57
CA CYS A 59 11.50 -1.29 -2.18
C CYS A 59 10.08 -1.07 -1.69
N TYR A 60 9.67 -1.80 -0.66
CA TYR A 60 8.33 -1.65 -0.09
C TYR A 60 8.36 -0.86 1.23
N TRP A 61 7.26 -0.17 1.54
CA TRP A 61 7.02 0.53 2.81
C TRP A 61 6.14 -0.34 3.72
N ASP A 62 6.75 -0.99 4.71
CA ASP A 62 6.00 -1.76 5.70
C ASP A 62 5.25 -0.81 6.67
N THR A 63 3.97 -0.56 6.42
CA THR A 63 3.20 0.38 7.27
C THR A 63 3.00 -0.16 8.70
N THR A 64 3.20 -1.45 8.94
CA THR A 64 3.05 -2.06 10.28
C THR A 64 4.17 -1.72 11.25
N VAL A 65 5.16 -0.96 10.77
CA VAL A 65 6.26 -0.40 11.58
C VAL A 65 6.06 1.08 11.91
N GLU A 66 5.02 1.71 11.36
CA GLU A 66 4.76 3.14 11.57
C GLU A 66 4.38 3.42 13.04
N PRO A 67 4.79 4.57 13.58
CA PRO A 67 4.42 5.00 14.92
C PRO A 67 3.02 5.62 14.93
N ASP A 68 2.39 5.67 16.11
CA ASP A 68 1.07 6.32 16.29
C ASP A 68 1.08 7.79 15.88
N VAL A 69 2.23 8.47 16.03
CA VAL A 69 2.42 9.86 15.64
C VAL A 69 3.22 9.91 14.35
N MET A 70 2.54 10.22 13.23
CA MET A 70 3.15 10.26 11.88
C MET A 70 4.47 11.05 11.83
N ASP A 71 4.56 12.18 12.55
CA ASP A 71 5.76 13.02 12.56
C ASP A 71 7.00 12.33 13.15
N TRP A 72 6.83 11.20 13.85
CA TRP A 72 7.93 10.39 14.35
C TRP A 72 8.42 9.35 13.34
N SER A 73 7.69 9.11 12.26
CA SER A 73 8.11 8.15 11.25
C SER A 73 9.33 8.63 10.47
N ALA A 74 10.23 7.69 10.19
CA ALA A 74 11.39 7.90 9.33
C ALA A 74 10.99 8.32 7.91
N VAL A 75 9.86 7.81 7.42
CA VAL A 75 9.38 8.02 6.05
C VAL A 75 9.23 9.51 5.74
N TRP A 76 8.70 10.28 6.67
CA TRP A 76 8.36 11.70 6.48
C TRP A 76 9.49 12.67 6.81
N THR A 77 10.72 12.15 6.90
CA THR A 77 11.91 12.98 7.10
C THR A 77 12.39 13.65 5.81
N PRO A 78 13.11 14.79 5.89
CA PRO A 78 13.72 15.43 4.72
C PRO A 78 14.71 14.57 3.94
N GLU A 79 15.24 13.51 4.55
CA GLU A 79 16.12 12.53 3.90
C GLU A 79 15.37 11.54 3.01
N LEU A 80 14.09 11.30 3.31
CA LEU A 80 13.21 10.36 2.60
C LEU A 80 12.10 11.12 1.87
N PHE A 81 10.82 10.85 2.17
CA PHE A 81 9.68 11.35 1.40
C PHE A 81 9.32 12.80 1.71
N GLY A 82 9.91 13.39 2.76
CA GLY A 82 9.66 14.78 3.13
C GLY A 82 8.38 14.96 3.95
N ASN A 83 8.04 16.23 4.20
CA ASN A 83 6.98 16.60 5.14
C ASN A 83 5.64 15.90 4.80
N PRO A 84 4.91 15.42 5.83
CA PRO A 84 3.69 14.65 5.62
C PRO A 84 2.45 15.53 5.40
N ARG A 85 2.54 16.84 5.63
CA ARG A 85 1.39 17.76 5.56
C ARG A 85 1.73 19.03 4.79
N GLY A 86 0.74 19.54 4.05
CA GLY A 86 0.86 20.73 3.21
C GLY A 86 1.64 20.48 1.93
N GLU A 87 2.10 21.55 1.29
CA GLU A 87 2.96 21.47 0.11
C GLU A 87 4.27 20.76 0.46
N VAL A 88 4.65 19.76 -0.34
CA VAL A 88 5.87 18.98 -0.12
C VAL A 88 7.09 19.82 -0.48
N THR A 89 7.75 20.31 0.57
CA THR A 89 8.86 21.27 0.49
C THR A 89 10.19 20.70 1.00
N THR A 90 10.19 19.46 1.51
CA THR A 90 11.39 18.69 1.91
C THR A 90 11.37 17.28 1.28
N GLY A 91 12.41 16.47 1.47
CA GLY A 91 12.47 15.12 0.88
C GLY A 91 12.95 15.08 -0.56
N PHE A 92 13.00 13.88 -1.15
CA PHE A 92 13.28 13.72 -2.59
C PHE A 92 12.13 14.21 -3.47
N ALA A 93 10.89 14.18 -2.94
CA ALA A 93 9.68 14.66 -3.61
C ALA A 93 9.48 16.18 -3.47
N ARG A 94 10.49 16.92 -2.99
CA ARG A 94 10.41 18.38 -2.83
C ARG A 94 10.11 19.08 -4.15
N GLY A 95 9.03 19.87 -4.16
CA GLY A 95 8.62 20.66 -5.34
C GLY A 95 8.15 19.80 -6.51
N TRP A 96 7.75 18.54 -6.25
CA TRP A 96 7.17 17.66 -7.26
C TRP A 96 5.91 18.31 -7.84
N ILE A 97 5.81 18.31 -9.17
CA ILE A 97 4.65 18.85 -9.89
C ILE A 97 3.85 17.70 -10.45
N THR A 98 2.59 17.61 -10.06
CA THR A 98 1.62 16.66 -10.61
C THR A 98 0.83 17.32 -11.73
N PRO A 99 0.03 16.57 -12.51
CA PRO A 99 -0.86 17.16 -13.51
C PRO A 99 -1.86 18.18 -12.95
N LEU A 100 -2.13 18.13 -11.63
CA LEU A 100 -3.03 19.06 -10.95
C LEU A 100 -2.30 20.31 -10.45
N ARG A 101 -1.27 20.12 -9.60
CA ARG A 101 -0.54 21.19 -8.92
C ARG A 101 0.75 20.65 -8.28
N THR A 102 1.42 21.49 -7.48
CA THR A 102 2.47 21.01 -6.56
C THR A 102 1.92 19.91 -5.65
N LEU A 103 2.73 18.87 -5.41
CA LEU A 103 2.38 17.78 -4.51
C LEU A 103 2.02 18.34 -3.11
N ILE A 104 0.82 18.00 -2.64
CA ILE A 104 0.29 18.37 -1.34
C ILE A 104 -0.22 17.10 -0.66
N ARG A 105 0.21 16.91 0.58
CA ARG A 105 -0.22 15.81 1.46
C ARG A 105 -1.07 16.35 2.61
N ASP A 106 -1.90 15.48 3.17
CA ASP A 106 -2.73 15.79 4.33
C ASP A 106 -2.58 14.69 5.39
N GLY A 107 -1.33 14.40 5.73
CA GLY A 107 -0.96 13.23 6.52
C GLY A 107 -1.64 13.17 7.89
N ALA A 108 -2.16 11.97 8.18
CA ALA A 108 -2.86 11.59 9.40
C ALA A 108 -4.13 12.42 9.70
N SER A 109 -4.75 13.05 8.69
CA SER A 109 -6.08 13.66 8.84
C SER A 109 -7.19 12.61 8.86
N GLN A 110 -6.99 11.51 8.14
CA GLN A 110 -7.86 10.34 8.05
C GLN A 110 -7.03 9.06 8.02
N GLY A 111 -7.69 7.90 7.96
CA GLY A 111 -7.04 6.61 7.79
C GLY A 111 -6.09 6.24 8.92
N ARG A 112 -5.27 5.22 8.68
CA ARG A 112 -4.19 4.75 9.56
C ARG A 112 -3.23 3.80 8.81
N PRO A 113 -2.00 3.60 9.30
CA PRO A 113 -1.17 2.48 8.87
C PRO A 113 -1.84 1.13 9.15
N MET A 114 -1.52 0.10 8.36
CA MET A 114 -1.86 -1.29 8.73
C MET A 114 -1.13 -1.69 10.02
N THR A 115 -1.72 -2.58 10.80
CA THR A 115 -1.15 -3.14 12.04
C THR A 115 -0.72 -4.61 11.86
N ASP A 116 0.04 -5.14 12.82
CA ASP A 116 0.32 -6.58 12.86
C ASP A 116 -0.96 -7.43 12.98
N GLU A 117 -2.00 -6.90 13.62
CA GLU A 117 -3.28 -7.58 13.78
C GLU A 117 -4.02 -7.68 12.43
N ASP A 118 -4.08 -6.58 11.66
CA ASP A 118 -4.68 -6.59 10.31
C ASP A 118 -3.99 -7.63 9.42
N VAL A 119 -2.65 -7.62 9.40
CA VAL A 119 -1.83 -8.60 8.66
C VAL A 119 -2.08 -10.02 9.17
N GLY A 120 -2.20 -10.19 10.50
CA GLY A 120 -2.52 -11.47 11.12
C GLY A 120 -3.88 -12.01 10.67
N ASN A 121 -4.90 -11.16 10.60
CA ASN A 121 -6.26 -11.49 10.20
C ASN A 121 -6.32 -11.87 8.72
N ILE A 122 -5.72 -11.07 7.82
CA ILE A 122 -5.63 -11.35 6.38
C ILE A 122 -4.93 -12.71 6.17
N LEU A 123 -3.74 -12.89 6.75
CA LEU A 123 -2.97 -14.11 6.57
C LEU A 123 -3.55 -15.35 7.30
N SER A 124 -4.57 -15.16 8.15
CA SER A 124 -5.31 -16.27 8.77
C SER A 124 -6.24 -16.97 7.77
N LYS A 125 -6.69 -16.25 6.73
CA LYS A 125 -7.63 -16.74 5.72
C LYS A 125 -6.99 -17.72 4.75
N ASN A 126 -7.82 -18.42 3.98
CA ASN A 126 -7.39 -19.48 3.07
C ASN A 126 -7.71 -19.21 1.61
N ARG A 127 -8.77 -18.44 1.32
CA ARG A 127 -9.28 -18.20 -0.02
C ARG A 127 -9.21 -16.72 -0.36
N LEU A 128 -8.96 -16.39 -1.63
CA LEU A 128 -8.83 -15.01 -2.09
C LEU A 128 -10.07 -14.18 -1.72
N GLY A 129 -11.27 -14.74 -1.89
CA GLY A 129 -12.52 -14.06 -1.54
C GLY A 129 -12.70 -13.80 -0.04
N GLU A 130 -11.92 -14.43 0.83
CA GLU A 130 -11.96 -14.13 2.28
C GLU A 130 -11.11 -12.89 2.64
N ILE A 131 -10.32 -12.37 1.70
CA ILE A 131 -9.48 -11.18 1.86
C ILE A 131 -9.74 -10.08 0.82
N SER A 132 -10.59 -10.31 -0.18
CA SER A 132 -10.94 -9.34 -1.22
C SER A 132 -12.40 -8.89 -1.13
N MET A 133 -12.72 -7.72 -1.67
CA MET A 133 -14.10 -7.29 -1.86
C MET A 133 -14.83 -8.17 -2.89
N PRO A 134 -16.17 -8.23 -2.83
CA PRO A 134 -17.04 -7.77 -1.74
C PRO A 134 -17.17 -8.81 -0.60
N ALA A 135 -16.55 -9.99 -0.74
CA ALA A 135 -16.83 -11.15 0.09
C ALA A 135 -16.10 -11.17 1.45
N ALA A 136 -14.99 -10.45 1.58
CA ALA A 136 -14.19 -10.45 2.80
C ALA A 136 -14.87 -9.74 3.98
N ALA A 137 -14.63 -10.27 5.18
CA ALA A 137 -14.98 -9.55 6.41
C ALA A 137 -14.10 -8.30 6.57
N VAL A 138 -14.66 -7.23 7.12
CA VAL A 138 -14.01 -5.93 7.32
C VAL A 138 -12.60 -6.04 7.92
N ASP A 139 -12.39 -6.91 8.90
CA ASP A 139 -11.12 -7.08 9.63
C ASP A 139 -10.07 -7.91 8.89
N ALA A 140 -10.41 -8.52 7.76
CA ALA A 140 -9.53 -9.33 6.92
C ALA A 140 -9.51 -8.88 5.46
N ASN A 141 -10.20 -7.78 5.14
CA ASN A 141 -10.27 -7.23 3.80
C ASN A 141 -8.98 -6.43 3.51
N LEU A 142 -8.18 -6.93 2.56
CA LEU A 142 -6.90 -6.34 2.19
C LEU A 142 -7.08 -4.97 1.54
N GLU A 143 -8.04 -4.82 0.63
CA GLU A 143 -8.37 -3.57 -0.07
C GLU A 143 -8.78 -2.48 0.92
N LEU A 144 -9.59 -2.82 1.93
CA LEU A 144 -9.97 -1.85 2.96
C LEU A 144 -8.77 -1.42 3.84
N MET A 145 -7.92 -2.38 4.25
CA MET A 145 -6.72 -2.05 5.03
C MET A 145 -5.73 -1.22 4.23
N HIS A 146 -5.68 -1.44 2.91
CA HIS A 146 -4.92 -0.69 1.94
C HIS A 146 -5.44 0.75 1.81
N ASN A 147 -6.77 0.93 1.71
CA ASN A 147 -7.42 2.25 1.59
C ASN A 147 -7.23 3.12 2.83
N TYR A 148 -7.10 2.52 4.01
CA TYR A 148 -6.71 3.25 5.22
C TYR A 148 -5.31 3.88 5.12
N VAL A 149 -4.39 3.29 4.37
CA VAL A 149 -3.05 3.88 4.18
C VAL A 149 -3.08 5.01 3.14
N HIS A 150 -3.85 4.87 2.07
CA HIS A 150 -4.08 5.96 1.11
C HIS A 150 -4.56 7.23 1.79
N THR A 151 -5.62 7.09 2.59
CA THR A 151 -6.21 8.20 3.35
C THR A 151 -5.33 8.65 4.52
N TYR A 152 -4.45 7.78 5.05
CA TYR A 152 -3.42 8.15 6.04
C TYR A 152 -2.37 9.10 5.48
N VAL A 153 -1.95 8.93 4.22
CA VAL A 153 -1.06 9.91 3.58
C VAL A 153 -1.86 11.17 3.17
N GLY A 154 -3.09 10.97 2.70
CA GLY A 154 -4.03 12.02 2.38
C GLY A 154 -3.58 12.92 1.22
N GLY A 155 -4.30 14.02 1.00
CA GLY A 155 -4.10 14.85 -0.18
C GLY A 155 -4.37 14.05 -1.46
N ILE A 156 -3.46 14.08 -2.43
CA ILE A 156 -3.65 13.31 -3.67
C ILE A 156 -3.54 11.79 -3.47
N MET A 157 -2.83 11.33 -2.43
CA MET A 157 -2.74 9.89 -2.12
C MET A 157 -4.07 9.28 -1.68
N GLY A 158 -5.00 10.10 -1.19
CA GLY A 158 -6.30 9.64 -0.73
C GLY A 158 -7.38 9.58 -1.81
N GLN A 159 -7.02 9.72 -3.09
CA GLN A 159 -7.96 9.74 -4.22
C GLN A 159 -7.46 8.78 -5.29
N VAL A 160 -8.31 7.84 -5.69
CA VAL A 160 -7.98 6.73 -6.58
C VAL A 160 -7.30 7.22 -7.87
N GLU A 161 -7.87 8.24 -8.52
CA GLU A 161 -7.42 8.71 -9.83
C GLU A 161 -6.13 9.54 -9.80
N THR A 162 -5.65 9.87 -8.59
CA THR A 162 -4.51 10.78 -8.41
C THR A 162 -3.42 10.25 -7.49
N ALA A 163 -3.66 9.14 -6.80
CA ALA A 163 -2.75 8.60 -5.80
C ALA A 163 -1.36 8.29 -6.38
N ALA A 164 -1.31 7.67 -7.57
CA ALA A 164 -0.08 7.33 -8.27
C ALA A 164 0.84 8.52 -8.61
N TYR A 165 0.34 9.77 -8.51
CA TYR A 165 1.19 10.96 -8.69
C TYR A 165 2.04 11.33 -7.47
N ASP A 166 1.76 10.77 -6.28
CA ASP A 166 2.68 10.85 -5.14
C ASP A 166 3.63 9.64 -5.18
N PRO A 167 4.97 9.83 -5.26
CA PRO A 167 5.91 8.72 -5.35
C PRO A 167 5.83 7.66 -4.24
N ILE A 168 5.24 7.96 -3.07
CA ILE A 168 5.04 6.97 -1.99
C ILE A 168 4.07 5.85 -2.40
N PHE A 169 3.16 6.10 -3.35
CA PHE A 169 2.22 5.13 -3.91
C PHE A 169 2.91 3.80 -4.21
N TRP A 170 3.93 3.83 -5.08
CA TRP A 170 4.64 2.63 -5.52
C TRP A 170 5.26 1.83 -4.38
N PHE A 171 5.66 2.47 -3.29
CA PHE A 171 6.23 1.78 -2.13
C PHE A 171 5.16 1.12 -1.26
N HIS A 172 3.96 1.71 -1.22
CA HIS A 172 2.79 1.15 -0.54
C HIS A 172 2.24 -0.07 -1.29
N HIS A 173 2.03 0.02 -2.61
CA HIS A 173 1.58 -1.14 -3.40
C HIS A 173 2.60 -2.28 -3.38
N ALA A 174 3.91 -1.97 -3.36
CA ALA A 174 4.94 -2.98 -3.19
C ALA A 174 4.76 -3.77 -1.88
N TYR A 175 4.29 -3.12 -0.82
CA TYR A 175 4.02 -3.78 0.45
C TYR A 175 2.74 -4.63 0.39
N VAL A 176 1.70 -4.14 -0.29
CA VAL A 176 0.46 -4.90 -0.53
C VAL A 176 0.71 -6.14 -1.36
N ASP A 177 1.51 -6.03 -2.42
CA ASP A 177 1.97 -7.17 -3.22
C ASP A 177 2.75 -8.16 -2.37
N CYS A 178 3.64 -7.68 -1.50
CA CYS A 178 4.35 -8.54 -0.57
C CYS A 178 3.44 -9.26 0.42
N LEU A 179 2.37 -8.62 0.88
CA LEU A 179 1.38 -9.23 1.74
C LEU A 179 0.55 -10.28 0.97
N TYR A 180 0.18 -9.99 -0.27
CA TYR A 180 -0.51 -10.92 -1.16
C TYR A 180 0.34 -12.15 -1.48
N GLU A 181 1.63 -11.99 -1.76
CA GLU A 181 2.52 -13.13 -2.00
C GLU A 181 2.71 -14.00 -0.74
N ARG A 182 2.84 -13.39 0.45
CA ARG A 182 2.84 -14.12 1.73
C ARG A 182 1.53 -14.91 1.94
N PHE A 183 0.38 -14.34 1.53
CA PHE A 183 -0.90 -15.05 1.55
C PHE A 183 -0.88 -16.25 0.60
N ARG A 184 -0.42 -16.08 -0.64
CA ARG A 184 -0.30 -17.16 -1.64
C ARG A 184 0.62 -18.29 -1.18
N GLU A 185 1.73 -17.97 -0.52
CA GLU A 185 2.60 -18.97 0.11
C GLU A 185 1.85 -19.81 1.15
N ARG A 186 1.02 -19.17 2.00
CA ARG A 186 0.18 -19.89 2.97
C ARG A 186 -0.89 -20.73 2.31
N GLN A 187 -1.50 -20.27 1.22
CA GLN A 187 -2.42 -21.07 0.40
C GLN A 187 -1.74 -22.33 -0.11
N LYS A 188 -0.56 -22.20 -0.74
CA LYS A 188 0.23 -23.33 -1.24
C LYS A 188 0.58 -24.31 -0.12
N ALA A 189 1.01 -23.82 1.04
CA ALA A 189 1.31 -24.65 2.21
C ALA A 189 0.10 -25.44 2.73
N ARG A 190 -1.12 -24.96 2.47
CA ARG A 190 -2.39 -25.62 2.82
C ARG A 190 -2.98 -26.45 1.68
N GLY A 191 -2.25 -26.60 0.56
CA GLY A 191 -2.68 -27.38 -0.60
C GLY A 191 -3.72 -26.67 -1.48
N ILE A 192 -3.83 -25.35 -1.36
CA ILE A 192 -4.66 -24.50 -2.22
C ILE A 192 -3.77 -23.98 -3.35
N ASN A 193 -4.25 -24.06 -4.59
CA ASN A 193 -3.56 -23.49 -5.74
C ASN A 193 -4.06 -22.05 -5.96
N PRO A 194 -3.24 -21.00 -5.70
CA PRO A 194 -3.66 -19.61 -5.86
C PRO A 194 -4.13 -19.28 -7.28
N MET A 195 -3.49 -19.88 -8.29
CA MET A 195 -3.81 -19.67 -9.71
C MET A 195 -5.22 -20.12 -10.11
N ARG A 196 -5.93 -20.82 -9.21
CA ARG A 196 -7.27 -21.37 -9.43
C ARG A 196 -8.27 -20.91 -8.37
N ASP A 197 -7.88 -19.95 -7.53
CA ASP A 197 -8.63 -19.52 -6.36
C ASP A 197 -9.33 -18.17 -6.56
N TRP A 198 -9.62 -17.80 -7.82
CA TRP A 198 -10.38 -16.59 -8.10
C TRP A 198 -11.77 -16.65 -7.44
N PRO A 199 -12.23 -15.60 -6.74
CA PRO A 199 -13.53 -15.59 -6.08
C PRO A 199 -14.68 -15.77 -7.07
N ALA A 200 -15.73 -16.49 -6.66
CA ALA A 200 -16.97 -16.54 -7.44
C ALA A 200 -17.77 -15.23 -7.32
N GLU A 201 -17.73 -14.62 -6.13
CA GLU A 201 -18.23 -13.29 -5.85
C GLU A 201 -17.05 -12.33 -5.97
N HIS A 202 -16.95 -11.65 -7.11
CA HIS A 202 -15.86 -10.74 -7.45
C HIS A 202 -16.34 -9.31 -7.71
N GLY A 203 -17.58 -8.96 -7.32
CA GLY A 203 -18.13 -7.63 -7.58
C GLY A 203 -18.39 -7.39 -9.06
N ASP A 204 -17.94 -6.25 -9.58
CA ASP A 204 -18.14 -5.86 -10.98
C ASP A 204 -17.55 -6.88 -11.98
N SER A 205 -18.09 -6.85 -13.19
CA SER A 205 -17.58 -7.57 -14.35
C SER A 205 -16.13 -7.24 -14.73
N THR A 206 -15.61 -6.06 -14.39
CA THR A 206 -14.21 -5.63 -14.59
C THR A 206 -13.23 -6.42 -13.73
N HIS A 207 -13.68 -6.93 -12.59
CA HIS A 207 -12.93 -7.81 -11.67
C HIS A 207 -13.07 -9.31 -11.99
N ALA A 208 -13.80 -9.66 -13.07
CA ALA A 208 -13.92 -11.05 -13.49
C ALA A 208 -12.54 -11.61 -13.91
N PRO A 209 -12.26 -12.91 -13.70
CA PRO A 209 -10.92 -13.48 -13.94
C PRO A 209 -10.43 -13.30 -15.38
N PHE A 210 -11.34 -13.23 -16.35
CA PHE A 210 -11.02 -13.10 -17.76
C PHE A 210 -11.22 -11.69 -18.31
N ALA A 211 -11.58 -10.73 -17.46
CA ALA A 211 -11.62 -9.32 -17.81
C ALA A 211 -10.20 -8.82 -18.12
N PRO A 212 -10.06 -7.77 -18.96
CA PRO A 212 -8.75 -7.17 -19.21
C PRO A 212 -8.23 -6.48 -17.95
N MET A 213 -6.99 -6.77 -17.56
CA MET A 213 -6.28 -6.07 -16.47
C MET A 213 -5.84 -4.66 -16.90
N ARG A 214 -6.19 -4.27 -18.14
CA ARG A 214 -5.79 -3.01 -18.79
C ARG A 214 -4.28 -2.77 -18.89
N LEU A 215 -3.45 -3.78 -18.58
CA LEU A 215 -2.03 -3.84 -18.91
C LEU A 215 -1.77 -4.73 -20.13
N GLY A 216 -1.54 -4.09 -21.28
CA GLY A 216 -1.25 -4.81 -22.53
C GLY A 216 -2.34 -5.82 -22.89
N SER A 217 -1.97 -7.11 -22.97
CA SER A 217 -2.89 -8.21 -23.29
C SER A 217 -3.21 -9.12 -22.11
N LEU A 218 -2.86 -8.71 -20.89
CA LEU A 218 -3.06 -9.50 -19.69
C LEU A 218 -4.50 -9.40 -19.17
N ARG A 219 -4.97 -10.47 -18.54
CA ARG A 219 -6.24 -10.56 -17.83
C ARG A 219 -5.99 -10.65 -16.33
N ASN A 220 -6.99 -10.39 -15.50
CA ASN A 220 -6.80 -10.36 -14.04
C ASN A 220 -6.30 -11.72 -13.51
N ILE A 221 -6.80 -12.85 -14.04
CA ILE A 221 -6.31 -14.20 -13.68
C ILE A 221 -4.85 -14.45 -14.06
N ASP A 222 -4.32 -13.69 -15.03
CA ASP A 222 -2.91 -13.80 -15.40
C ASP A 222 -2.03 -13.20 -14.28
N GLY A 223 -2.48 -12.19 -13.53
CA GLY A 223 -1.77 -11.65 -12.35
C GLY A 223 -1.58 -12.64 -11.20
N ALA A 224 -2.40 -13.70 -11.14
CA ALA A 224 -2.29 -14.78 -10.14
C ALA A 224 -1.31 -15.90 -10.55
N GLN A 225 -0.63 -15.79 -11.69
CA GLN A 225 0.31 -16.82 -12.15
C GLN A 225 1.58 -16.86 -11.28
N ASP A 226 2.13 -18.05 -11.08
CA ASP A 226 3.36 -18.24 -10.29
C ASP A 226 4.60 -17.58 -10.91
N PHE A 227 4.57 -17.28 -12.21
CA PHE A 227 5.63 -16.56 -12.91
C PHE A 227 6.01 -15.25 -12.20
N PHE A 228 5.03 -14.48 -11.72
CA PHE A 228 5.27 -13.22 -11.04
C PHE A 228 5.99 -13.43 -9.70
N SER A 229 5.58 -14.42 -8.92
CA SER A 229 6.20 -14.74 -7.62
C SER A 229 7.58 -15.39 -7.72
N GLU A 230 7.85 -16.13 -8.80
CA GLU A 230 9.08 -16.90 -8.94
C GLU A 230 10.19 -16.10 -9.61
N GLU A 231 9.84 -15.21 -10.53
CA GLU A 231 10.81 -14.53 -11.41
C GLU A 231 10.88 -13.00 -11.20
N ILE A 232 9.87 -12.40 -10.55
CA ILE A 232 9.71 -10.94 -10.50
C ILE A 232 9.70 -10.42 -9.07
N VAL A 233 8.78 -10.91 -8.23
CA VAL A 233 8.57 -10.40 -6.87
C VAL A 233 9.34 -11.24 -5.86
N ARG A 234 10.19 -10.61 -5.05
CA ARG A 234 10.80 -11.23 -3.87
C ARG A 234 10.72 -10.28 -2.69
N CYS A 235 9.92 -10.68 -1.72
CA CYS A 235 9.72 -9.91 -0.50
C CYS A 235 10.66 -10.44 0.57
N GLU A 236 11.62 -9.62 0.97
CA GLU A 236 12.41 -9.93 2.15
C GLU A 236 11.52 -9.83 3.41
N PRO A 237 11.86 -10.54 4.50
CA PRO A 237 11.19 -10.37 5.78
C PRO A 237 11.82 -9.22 6.56
N MET A 238 11.01 -8.48 7.32
CA MET A 238 11.52 -7.45 8.24
C MET A 238 12.56 -8.03 9.21
N PRO A 239 13.64 -7.30 9.53
CA PRO A 239 14.66 -7.78 10.45
C PRO A 239 14.08 -8.01 11.85
N ILE A 240 14.43 -9.15 12.45
CA ILE A 240 14.21 -9.40 13.87
C ILE A 240 15.30 -8.67 14.66
N CYS A 241 14.91 -7.92 15.68
CA CYS A 241 15.84 -7.16 16.49
C CYS A 241 15.73 -7.50 17.97
N SER A 242 16.84 -7.28 18.67
CA SER A 242 16.93 -7.15 20.12
C SER A 242 17.43 -5.75 20.51
N HIS A 243 18.24 -5.10 19.67
CA HIS A 243 18.90 -3.81 19.93
C HIS A 243 18.78 -2.86 18.74
N ASP A 244 18.76 -1.54 18.99
CA ASP A 244 18.63 -0.51 17.94
C ASP A 244 19.70 -0.60 16.85
N SER A 245 20.91 -1.07 17.19
CA SER A 245 22.01 -1.26 16.23
C SER A 245 21.68 -2.24 15.10
N GLU A 246 20.63 -3.05 15.23
CA GLU A 246 20.18 -4.02 14.23
C GLU A 246 19.12 -3.43 13.29
N CYS A 247 18.51 -2.30 13.66
CA CYS A 247 17.41 -1.68 12.91
C CYS A 247 17.85 -0.61 11.91
N GLY A 248 19.13 -0.26 11.89
CA GLY A 248 19.68 0.73 10.97
C GLY A 248 19.56 2.14 11.53
N GLN A 249 19.80 3.13 10.67
CA GLN A 249 19.97 4.51 11.11
C GLN A 249 18.67 5.22 11.51
N TYR A 250 17.54 4.79 10.94
CA TYR A 250 16.27 5.52 11.01
C TYR A 250 15.18 4.83 11.82
N MET A 251 15.47 3.63 12.35
CA MET A 251 14.52 2.82 13.10
C MET A 251 15.12 2.42 14.44
N ARG A 252 14.25 2.13 15.40
CA ARG A 252 14.63 1.57 16.70
C ARG A 252 14.08 0.17 16.86
N CYS A 253 14.64 -0.59 17.78
CA CYS A 253 14.12 -1.90 18.10
C CYS A 253 12.97 -1.79 19.10
N ASP A 254 11.80 -2.32 18.73
CA ASP A 254 10.80 -2.71 19.71
C ASP A 254 11.17 -4.12 20.22
N SER A 255 11.86 -4.17 21.36
CA SER A 255 12.29 -5.44 21.96
C SER A 255 11.10 -6.31 22.40
N SER A 256 9.91 -5.76 22.58
CA SER A 256 8.72 -6.53 22.97
C SER A 256 8.15 -7.33 21.80
N ARG A 257 8.16 -6.72 20.60
CA ARG A 257 7.74 -7.34 19.33
C ARG A 257 8.91 -8.00 18.58
N GLN A 258 10.14 -7.80 19.06
CA GLN A 258 11.39 -8.14 18.36
C GLN A 258 11.43 -7.60 16.92
N LYS A 259 10.92 -6.37 16.73
CA LYS A 259 10.67 -5.78 15.42
C LYS A 259 11.27 -4.39 15.35
N CYS A 260 11.90 -4.07 14.23
CA CYS A 260 12.33 -2.71 13.96
C CYS A 260 11.11 -1.84 13.66
N ILE A 261 10.98 -0.72 14.37
CA ILE A 261 9.89 0.23 14.21
C ILE A 261 10.40 1.59 13.78
N SER A 262 9.61 2.25 12.94
CA SER A 262 9.81 3.60 12.47
C SER A 262 9.57 4.54 13.64
N ASP A 263 10.66 4.98 14.27
CA ASP A 263 10.62 6.00 15.31
C ASP A 263 11.94 6.74 15.22
N THR A 264 11.87 7.93 14.64
CA THR A 264 13.04 8.76 14.42
C THR A 264 13.58 9.18 15.77
N LEU A 265 14.78 8.72 16.09
CA LEU A 265 15.58 9.18 17.23
C LEU A 265 15.99 10.68 17.12
N ARG A 266 15.35 11.47 16.24
CA ARG A 266 15.69 12.88 15.99
C ARG A 266 14.65 13.81 16.58
N ASP A 267 15.13 14.75 17.37
CA ASP A 267 14.39 15.93 17.79
C ASP A 267 13.95 16.72 16.55
N PRO A 268 12.65 17.02 16.37
CA PRO A 268 12.13 17.84 15.26
C PRO A 268 12.85 19.18 15.08
N GLY A 269 13.49 19.71 16.13
CA GLY A 269 14.24 20.97 16.10
C GLY A 269 15.65 20.91 15.48
N LEU A 270 16.16 19.74 15.09
CA LEU A 270 17.54 19.55 14.60
C LEU A 270 17.67 19.18 13.11
N ALA A 271 16.56 19.10 12.38
CA ALA A 271 16.56 18.82 10.94
C ALA A 271 16.98 20.06 10.13
N ASP A 272 18.27 20.43 10.21
CA ASP A 272 18.83 21.50 9.39
C ASP A 272 18.75 21.10 7.91
N GLY A 273 17.93 21.84 7.14
CA GLY A 273 17.55 21.61 5.75
C GLY A 273 18.67 21.77 4.71
N THR A 274 19.82 21.14 4.93
CA THR A 274 21.01 21.22 4.06
C THR A 274 21.59 19.85 3.71
N TRP A 275 20.75 18.90 3.32
CA TRP A 275 21.20 17.66 2.69
C TRP A 275 20.66 17.56 1.26
N SER A 276 21.55 17.61 0.26
CA SER A 276 21.17 17.43 -1.15
C SER A 276 20.84 15.96 -1.41
N SER A 277 19.54 15.62 -1.36
CA SER A 277 18.99 14.25 -1.37
C SER A 277 19.31 13.45 -2.63
N VAL A 278 19.53 14.10 -3.77
CA VAL A 278 19.75 13.41 -5.06
C VAL A 278 21.03 12.58 -5.10
N ASN A 279 22.09 13.02 -4.39
CA ASN A 279 23.37 12.31 -4.37
C ASN A 279 23.42 11.14 -3.37
N ASN A 280 22.47 11.03 -2.43
CA ASN A 280 22.47 9.99 -1.41
C ASN A 280 21.54 8.83 -1.73
N LEU A 281 20.38 9.05 -2.36
CA LEU A 281 19.58 7.96 -2.91
C LEU A 281 20.32 7.27 -4.05
N LEU A 282 20.87 8.06 -4.99
CA LEU A 282 21.79 7.51 -5.98
C LEU A 282 23.05 6.98 -5.30
N GLY A 283 23.63 7.67 -4.32
CA GLY A 283 24.87 7.27 -3.67
C GLY A 283 24.83 5.96 -2.87
N SER A 284 23.68 5.61 -2.28
CA SER A 284 23.45 4.29 -1.66
C SER A 284 23.28 3.21 -2.73
N ILE A 285 22.65 3.52 -3.86
CA ILE A 285 22.54 2.66 -5.04
C ILE A 285 23.92 2.43 -5.70
N TRP A 286 24.78 3.47 -5.80
CA TRP A 286 26.11 3.38 -6.44
C TRP A 286 27.18 2.72 -5.55
N ARG A 287 27.06 2.75 -4.21
CA ARG A 287 28.07 2.18 -3.29
C ARG A 287 27.93 0.68 -3.01
N GLY A 288 26.90 0.00 -3.54
CA GLY A 288 26.88 -1.46 -3.64
C GLY A 288 27.91 -2.05 -4.63
N ARG A 289 28.63 -1.20 -5.37
CA ARG A 289 29.49 -1.61 -6.50
C ARG A 289 30.86 -2.24 -6.18
N LEU A 290 31.29 -2.39 -4.92
CA LEU A 290 32.62 -2.93 -4.61
C LEU A 290 32.64 -3.77 -3.32
N SER A 291 31.99 -4.94 -3.29
CA SER A 291 32.30 -5.95 -2.26
C SER A 291 31.82 -7.35 -2.66
N SER A 292 32.41 -7.89 -3.72
CA SER A 292 32.69 -9.33 -3.79
C SER A 292 34.16 -9.50 -3.42
N VAL A 293 34.45 -10.51 -2.61
CA VAL A 293 35.78 -11.01 -2.19
C VAL A 293 36.34 -10.41 -0.87
N ASN A 294 35.91 -11.04 0.24
CA ASN A 294 36.63 -11.19 1.53
C ASN A 294 37.25 -9.93 2.18
N ASP A 295 36.48 -9.17 2.97
CA ASP A 295 37.03 -8.17 3.91
C ASP A 295 36.14 -8.02 5.17
N PRO A 296 36.67 -8.06 6.42
CA PRO A 296 35.91 -7.90 7.68
C PRO A 296 35.33 -6.48 7.92
N LEU A 297 35.09 -5.70 6.87
CA LEU A 297 34.53 -4.36 6.89
C LEU A 297 33.05 -4.30 6.46
N THR A 298 32.36 -5.43 6.62
CA THR A 298 30.91 -5.61 6.88
C THR A 298 30.36 -4.79 8.06
N ARG A 299 30.97 -3.65 8.42
CA ARG A 299 30.68 -2.89 9.65
C ARG A 299 30.28 -1.44 9.42
N ALA A 300 30.06 -1.01 8.18
CA ALA A 300 29.66 0.38 7.89
C ALA A 300 28.60 0.55 6.78
N SER A 301 27.92 -0.53 6.37
CA SER A 301 26.86 -0.53 5.34
C SER A 301 25.49 -0.09 5.88
N PHE A 302 25.45 0.77 6.90
CA PHE A 302 24.20 1.14 7.59
C PHE A 302 23.52 2.33 6.92
N GLY A 303 22.24 2.19 6.59
CA GLY A 303 21.40 3.34 6.25
C GLY A 303 19.98 3.01 5.79
N PHE A 304 19.82 2.28 4.68
CA PHE A 304 18.53 2.23 3.96
C PHE A 304 17.90 0.84 3.82
N GLY A 305 18.69 -0.25 3.88
CA GLY A 305 18.19 -1.61 3.60
C GLY A 305 17.17 -2.16 4.60
N ASN A 306 16.92 -1.47 5.72
CA ASN A 306 15.96 -1.92 6.72
C ASN A 306 14.59 -1.23 6.57
N VAL A 307 14.53 -0.02 6.01
CA VAL A 307 13.26 0.69 5.74
C VAL A 307 12.66 0.23 4.42
N PHE A 308 13.55 -0.17 3.49
CA PHE A 308 13.27 -0.46 2.11
C PHE A 308 14.11 -1.68 1.72
N GLN A 309 13.47 -2.85 1.59
CA GLN A 309 14.17 -4.10 1.31
C GLN A 309 14.34 -4.32 -0.21
N GLN A 310 15.48 -4.89 -0.63
CA GLN A 310 15.84 -5.12 -2.04
C GLN A 310 15.96 -6.63 -2.35
N PRO A 311 15.55 -7.14 -3.53
CA PRO A 311 15.89 -8.47 -4.02
C PRO A 311 17.36 -8.59 -4.48
N GLU A 312 17.96 -9.78 -4.30
CA GLU A 312 19.27 -10.10 -4.88
C GLU A 312 19.24 -10.23 -6.41
N MET A 313 20.17 -9.57 -7.10
CA MET A 313 20.42 -9.78 -8.53
C MET A 313 21.17 -11.10 -8.78
N PHE A 314 20.58 -12.03 -9.53
CA PHE A 314 21.33 -13.17 -10.07
C PHE A 314 21.99 -12.81 -11.40
N GLY A 315 23.31 -12.97 -11.43
CA GLY A 315 24.09 -12.95 -12.66
C GLY A 315 23.68 -14.12 -13.56
N PHE A 316 23.36 -13.80 -14.82
CA PHE A 316 23.20 -14.77 -15.89
C PHE A 316 24.48 -15.62 -16.01
N SER A 317 24.47 -16.83 -15.43
CA SER A 317 25.37 -17.90 -15.83
C SER A 317 24.71 -18.65 -16.97
N GLY A 318 25.04 -18.25 -18.21
CA GLY A 318 24.61 -18.98 -19.40
C GLY A 318 25.04 -20.45 -19.38
N LYS A 319 24.13 -21.31 -19.83
CA LYS A 319 24.45 -22.59 -20.46
C LYS A 319 23.76 -22.63 -21.82
#